data_AF-A0A6H1M357-F1
#
_entry.id   AF-A0A6H1M357-F1
#
_cell.length_a   1.000
_cell.length_b   1.000
_cell.length_c   1.000
_cell.angle_alpha   90.00
_cell.angle_beta   90.00
_cell.angle_gamma   90.00
#
_symmetry.space_group_name_H-M   'P 1'
#
loop_
_entity.id
_entity.type
_entity.pdbx_description
1 polymer ?
#
loop_
_entity_poly.entity_id
_entity_poly.type
_entity_poly.pdbx_seq_one_letter_code
_entity_poly.pdbx_strand_id
1 'polypeptide(L)'
;MPGLSPVRGLGAEAGRAAVRLARLPLDIAVEGVGRLTGWLGHARPARSGDRDELFPTESGIPVLLVHGLADREWVVSALQRGLGGCGAGPFVPVSYNALSPDIRTAARVLGDQVELAHARSGGRPVVLIGYSLGGLIARYYVQRLGGDAYAPLVITLAAPHGGTVTALLAPPHPLLRQLRPGSEVLTELAERAVGCRTRFVAFYSDLDEAVVPAARARIDHPDLKARNVLVPGVGHLTLPLHQPVIDQIRSLLTAAGQAAAAAARGTRDSGDESEDAET
;
A
#
# COMPACT_ATOMS: atom_id res chain seq x y z
N MET A 1 43.90 23.48 -39.96
CA MET A 1 42.56 24.09 -40.01
C MET A 1 41.60 23.04 -40.57
N PRO A 2 40.34 23.02 -40.10
CA PRO A 2 39.76 22.27 -38.98
C PRO A 2 39.24 20.87 -39.44
N GLY A 3 38.70 19.94 -38.66
CA GLY A 3 38.17 19.84 -37.30
C GLY A 3 37.28 18.58 -37.24
N LEU A 4 36.69 18.34 -36.07
CA LEU A 4 35.62 17.36 -35.74
C LEU A 4 36.05 16.00 -35.17
N SER A 5 36.12 15.97 -33.83
CA SER A 5 35.53 14.86 -33.06
C SER A 5 34.01 14.81 -33.32
N PRO A 6 33.36 13.65 -33.15
CA PRO A 6 32.48 13.60 -31.99
C PRO A 6 32.51 12.28 -31.21
N VAL A 7 32.23 12.48 -29.92
CA VAL A 7 31.87 11.52 -28.89
C VAL A 7 30.75 10.58 -29.38
N ARG A 8 31.02 9.28 -29.45
CA ARG A 8 29.98 8.23 -29.34
C ARG A 8 29.92 7.87 -27.85
N GLY A 9 28.83 8.05 -27.13
CA GLY A 9 27.45 7.92 -27.55
C GLY A 9 26.82 6.86 -26.65
N LEU A 10 26.59 7.29 -25.40
CA LEU A 10 25.81 6.63 -24.37
C LEU A 10 24.44 6.27 -24.96
N GLY A 11 24.20 5.00 -25.31
CA GLY A 11 23.02 4.66 -26.11
C GLY A 11 22.74 3.16 -26.18
N ALA A 12 22.87 2.45 -25.06
CA ALA A 12 22.64 1.00 -25.02
C ALA A 12 21.85 0.52 -23.80
N GLU A 13 20.93 1.32 -23.24
CA GLU A 13 20.13 0.90 -22.07
C GLU A 13 18.63 1.23 -22.17
N ALA A 14 18.15 1.89 -23.24
CA ALA A 14 16.72 2.21 -23.39
C ALA A 14 15.88 1.15 -24.14
N GLY A 15 16.51 0.08 -24.65
CA GLY A 15 15.87 -0.87 -25.57
C GLY A 15 15.13 -2.05 -24.93
N ARG A 16 15.23 -2.26 -23.61
CA ARG A 16 14.72 -3.50 -22.96
C ARG A 16 13.31 -3.39 -22.35
N ALA A 17 12.73 -2.19 -22.27
CA ALA A 17 11.40 -2.00 -21.67
C ALA A 17 10.22 -2.11 -22.67
N ALA A 18 10.45 -1.90 -23.97
CA ALA A 18 9.37 -1.86 -24.97
C ALA A 18 8.91 -3.25 -25.47
N VAL A 19 9.76 -4.27 -25.41
CA VAL A 19 9.51 -5.57 -26.09
C VAL A 19 8.69 -6.56 -25.24
N ARG A 20 8.39 -6.28 -23.97
CA ARG A 20 7.53 -7.16 -23.13
C ARG A 20 6.05 -6.76 -23.07
N LEU A 21 5.65 -5.65 -23.68
CA LEU A 21 4.23 -5.26 -23.78
C LEU A 21 3.48 -6.03 -24.88
N ALA A 22 4.18 -6.55 -25.89
CA ALA A 22 3.60 -7.17 -27.07
C ALA A 22 3.12 -8.63 -26.89
N ARG A 23 3.17 -9.18 -25.68
CA ARG A 23 2.80 -10.59 -25.41
C ARG A 23 1.68 -10.76 -24.39
N LEU A 24 1.03 -9.68 -23.99
CA LEU A 24 -0.17 -9.82 -23.19
C LEU A 24 -1.33 -10.01 -24.17
N PRO A 25 -2.06 -11.13 -24.10
CA PRO A 25 -3.13 -11.37 -25.05
C PRO A 25 -4.20 -10.29 -24.83
N LEU A 26 -4.68 -9.75 -25.96
CA LEU A 26 -5.48 -8.52 -26.00
C LEU A 26 -6.79 -8.66 -25.23
N ASP A 27 -7.30 -9.89 -25.12
CA ASP A 27 -8.44 -10.32 -24.32
C ASP A 27 -8.29 -10.02 -22.83
N ILE A 28 -7.15 -10.34 -22.21
CA ILE A 28 -6.89 -10.04 -20.78
C ILE A 28 -6.88 -8.53 -20.55
N ALA A 29 -6.30 -7.77 -21.48
CA ALA A 29 -6.27 -6.31 -21.39
C ALA A 29 -7.68 -5.70 -21.49
N VAL A 30 -8.52 -6.21 -22.40
CA VAL A 30 -9.91 -5.75 -22.59
C VAL A 30 -10.79 -6.15 -21.40
N GLU A 31 -10.67 -7.37 -20.88
CA GLU A 31 -11.41 -7.81 -19.70
C GLU A 31 -11.05 -6.99 -18.46
N GLY A 32 -9.76 -6.70 -18.27
CA GLY A 32 -9.27 -5.83 -17.20
C GLY A 32 -9.80 -4.40 -17.26
N VAL A 33 -10.02 -3.85 -18.47
CA VAL A 33 -10.66 -2.53 -18.65
C VAL A 33 -12.12 -2.56 -18.22
N GLY A 34 -12.88 -3.57 -18.65
CA GLY A 34 -14.28 -3.73 -18.24
C GLY A 34 -14.43 -3.77 -16.71
N ARG A 35 -13.53 -4.48 -16.02
CA ARG A 35 -13.53 -4.55 -14.55
C ARG A 35 -13.15 -3.23 -13.89
N LEU A 36 -12.08 -2.57 -14.34
CA LEU A 36 -11.67 -1.25 -13.81
C LEU A 36 -12.75 -0.17 -13.99
N THR A 37 -13.42 -0.16 -15.14
CA THR A 37 -14.51 0.77 -15.41
C THR A 37 -15.75 0.48 -14.57
N GLY A 38 -16.09 -0.81 -14.40
CA GLY A 38 -17.18 -1.23 -13.50
C GLY A 38 -16.96 -0.77 -12.05
N TRP A 39 -15.70 -0.69 -11.59
CA TRP A 39 -15.40 -0.20 -10.24
C TRP A 39 -15.69 1.29 -10.05
N LEU A 40 -15.45 2.13 -11.07
CA LEU A 40 -15.81 3.55 -11.00
C LEU A 40 -17.32 3.76 -10.85
N GLY A 41 -18.13 2.93 -11.50
CA GLY A 41 -19.60 3.01 -11.45
C GLY A 41 -20.22 2.59 -10.10
N HIS A 42 -19.43 2.06 -9.17
CA HIS A 42 -19.91 1.53 -7.88
C HIS A 42 -19.38 2.29 -6.66
N ALA A 43 -18.55 3.31 -6.83
CA ALA A 43 -18.02 4.11 -5.73
C ALA A 43 -19.15 4.94 -5.07
N ARG A 44 -19.40 4.69 -3.78
CA ARG A 44 -20.35 5.44 -2.95
C ARG A 44 -19.60 6.45 -2.07
N PRO A 45 -20.23 7.59 -1.70
CA PRO A 45 -19.65 8.51 -0.74
C PRO A 45 -19.44 7.81 0.62
N ALA A 46 -18.26 7.99 1.21
CA ALA A 46 -17.96 7.49 2.55
C ALA A 46 -18.98 8.05 3.55
N ARG A 47 -19.63 7.17 4.32
CA ARG A 47 -20.43 7.59 5.48
C ARG A 47 -19.47 8.00 6.58
N SER A 48 -19.53 9.27 6.98
CA SER A 48 -18.97 9.76 8.23
C SER A 48 -19.82 9.21 9.40
N GLY A 49 -19.61 7.93 9.71
CA GLY A 49 -20.09 7.31 10.95
C GLY A 49 -19.07 7.52 12.06
N ASP A 50 -19.57 7.60 13.30
CA ASP A 50 -18.92 8.11 14.50
C ASP A 50 -17.45 7.68 14.69
N ARG A 51 -16.54 8.65 14.61
CA ARG A 51 -15.08 8.44 14.72
C ARG A 51 -14.64 8.14 16.15
N ASP A 52 -15.51 8.33 17.15
CA ASP A 52 -15.15 8.25 18.56
C ASP A 52 -15.24 6.85 19.17
N GLU A 53 -16.01 5.91 18.60
CA GLU A 53 -16.17 4.56 19.15
C GLU A 53 -15.21 3.50 18.58
N LEU A 54 -14.44 3.80 17.54
CA LEU A 54 -13.63 2.81 16.79
C LEU A 54 -12.29 2.43 17.44
N PHE A 55 -11.92 3.04 18.56
CA PHE A 55 -10.68 2.75 19.26
C PHE A 55 -10.96 2.27 20.68
N PRO A 56 -11.40 1.01 20.86
CA PRO A 56 -11.32 0.36 22.15
C PRO A 56 -9.87 0.40 22.65
N THR A 57 -9.70 0.50 23.96
CA THR A 57 -8.42 0.32 24.67
C THR A 57 -7.96 -1.14 24.61
N GLU A 58 -7.86 -1.69 23.40
CA GLU A 58 -7.24 -2.99 23.16
C GLU A 58 -5.71 -2.85 23.27
N SER A 59 -5.07 -3.86 23.84
CA SER A 59 -3.62 -3.89 24.07
C SER A 59 -2.79 -4.14 22.79
N GLY A 60 -3.46 -4.31 21.65
CA GLY A 60 -2.84 -4.61 20.36
C GLY A 60 -2.22 -3.41 19.64
N ILE A 61 -1.56 -3.70 18.52
CA ILE A 61 -1.13 -2.70 17.55
C ILE A 61 -2.33 -2.30 16.70
N PRO A 62 -2.64 -0.99 16.56
CA PRO A 62 -3.69 -0.52 15.66
C PRO A 62 -3.37 -0.86 14.20
N VAL A 63 -4.38 -1.37 13.49
CA VAL A 63 -4.28 -1.76 12.08
C VAL A 63 -5.29 -0.96 11.27
N LEU A 64 -4.81 -0.13 10.34
CA LEU A 64 -5.64 0.67 9.46
C LEU A 64 -5.80 -0.01 8.10
N LEU A 65 -7.06 -0.21 7.69
CA LEU A 65 -7.43 -0.88 6.45
C LEU A 65 -7.78 0.17 5.38
N VAL A 66 -6.94 0.28 4.35
CA VAL A 66 -7.10 1.26 3.27
C VAL A 66 -7.72 0.57 2.06
N HIS A 67 -8.98 0.88 1.77
CA HIS A 67 -9.74 0.26 0.70
C HIS A 67 -9.28 0.69 -0.70
N GLY A 68 -9.84 0.06 -1.75
CA GLY A 68 -9.52 0.36 -3.15
C GLY A 68 -10.60 1.18 -3.86
N LEU A 69 -10.49 1.28 -5.19
CA LEU A 69 -11.53 1.84 -6.09
C LEU A 69 -12.83 1.03 -6.07
N ALA A 70 -12.69 -0.31 -6.02
CA ALA A 70 -13.80 -1.23 -5.88
C ALA A 70 -14.27 -1.27 -4.43
N ASP A 71 -14.81 -0.15 -3.98
CA ASP A 71 -15.16 0.08 -2.60
C ASP A 71 -16.44 -0.70 -2.26
N ARG A 72 -16.30 -1.71 -1.43
CA ARG A 72 -17.42 -2.25 -0.69
C ARG A 72 -16.88 -2.74 0.64
N GLU A 73 -17.58 -2.37 1.70
CA GLU A 73 -17.40 -2.86 3.07
C GLU A 73 -17.07 -4.36 3.14
N TRP A 74 -17.50 -5.21 2.18
CA TRP A 74 -17.18 -6.64 2.18
C TRP A 74 -15.68 -6.98 2.15
N VAL A 75 -14.81 -6.26 1.43
CA VAL A 75 -13.36 -6.59 1.40
C VAL A 75 -12.77 -6.35 2.78
N VAL A 76 -13.06 -5.16 3.32
CA VAL A 76 -12.63 -4.72 4.64
C VAL A 76 -13.20 -5.64 5.71
N SER A 77 -14.51 -5.91 5.69
CA SER A 77 -15.17 -6.79 6.66
C SER A 77 -14.69 -8.24 6.54
N ALA A 78 -14.38 -8.73 5.34
CA ALA A 78 -13.82 -10.07 5.18
C ALA A 78 -12.40 -10.17 5.72
N LEU A 79 -11.55 -9.17 5.45
CA LEU A 79 -10.24 -9.06 6.07
C LEU A 79 -10.36 -8.97 7.60
N GLN A 80 -11.21 -8.09 8.13
CA GLN A 80 -11.45 -7.98 9.59
C GLN A 80 -11.86 -9.32 10.20
N ARG A 81 -12.79 -10.05 9.56
CA ARG A 81 -13.19 -11.39 10.01
C ARG A 81 -12.04 -12.39 9.97
N GLY A 82 -11.28 -12.43 8.88
CA GLY A 82 -10.15 -13.35 8.73
C GLY A 82 -8.99 -13.06 9.69
N LEU A 83 -8.79 -11.79 10.05
CA LEU A 83 -7.75 -11.33 10.95
C LEU A 83 -8.15 -11.37 12.43
N GLY A 84 -9.41 -11.67 12.73
CA GLY A 84 -9.91 -11.83 14.09
C GLY A 84 -9.09 -12.85 14.90
N GLY A 85 -8.85 -12.53 16.17
CA GLY A 85 -8.15 -13.43 17.10
C GLY A 85 -6.64 -13.58 16.84
N CYS A 86 -5.99 -12.70 16.08
CA CYS A 86 -4.54 -12.72 15.88
C CYS A 86 -3.74 -11.88 16.88
N GLY A 87 -4.41 -11.25 17.86
CA GLY A 87 -3.80 -10.41 18.89
C GLY A 87 -3.34 -9.02 18.41
N ALA A 88 -3.59 -8.67 17.14
CA ALA A 88 -3.50 -7.30 16.65
C ALA A 88 -4.89 -6.66 16.63
N GLY A 89 -4.94 -5.34 16.72
CA GLY A 89 -6.18 -4.58 16.86
C GLY A 89 -5.96 -3.30 17.66
N PRO A 90 -6.85 -2.31 17.52
CA PRO A 90 -8.10 -2.35 16.74
C PRO A 90 -7.89 -2.35 15.22
N PHE A 91 -8.82 -2.96 14.46
CA PHE A 91 -8.83 -2.94 12.99
C PHE A 91 -9.78 -1.85 12.49
N VAL A 92 -9.22 -0.74 12.01
CA VAL A 92 -9.97 0.48 11.68
C VAL A 92 -10.01 0.68 10.16
N PRO A 93 -11.19 0.69 9.53
CA PRO A 93 -11.30 1.08 8.13
C PRO A 93 -10.99 2.57 7.96
N VAL A 94 -10.16 2.89 6.97
CA VAL A 94 -9.85 4.27 6.63
C VAL A 94 -10.94 4.81 5.73
N SER A 95 -11.62 5.85 6.19
CA SER A 95 -12.64 6.54 5.40
C SER A 95 -12.00 7.65 4.60
N TYR A 96 -11.97 7.53 3.27
CA TYR A 96 -11.63 8.61 2.37
C TYR A 96 -12.59 8.62 1.17
N ASN A 97 -12.77 9.80 0.56
CA ASN A 97 -13.61 9.88 -0.63
C ASN A 97 -12.92 9.18 -1.80
N ALA A 98 -13.33 7.95 -2.13
CA ALA A 98 -12.81 7.20 -3.28
C ALA A 98 -13.12 7.86 -4.64
N LEU A 99 -14.09 8.78 -4.68
CA LEU A 99 -14.37 9.64 -5.83
C LEU A 99 -13.51 10.91 -5.84
N SER A 100 -12.77 11.20 -4.77
CA SER A 100 -11.74 12.23 -4.82
C SER A 100 -10.70 11.77 -5.82
N PRO A 101 -10.42 12.56 -6.86
CA PRO A 101 -9.69 12.06 -8.01
C PRO A 101 -8.22 11.81 -7.73
N ASP A 102 -7.66 12.13 -6.55
CA ASP A 102 -6.22 12.30 -6.33
C ASP A 102 -5.65 11.48 -5.15
N ILE A 103 -4.62 10.68 -5.45
CA ILE A 103 -3.93 9.81 -4.50
C ILE A 103 -3.22 10.62 -3.41
N ARG A 104 -2.66 11.78 -3.76
CA ARG A 104 -1.92 12.62 -2.80
C ARG A 104 -2.84 13.16 -1.71
N THR A 105 -4.04 13.57 -2.12
CA THR A 105 -5.10 14.04 -1.22
C THR A 105 -5.60 12.91 -0.32
N ALA A 106 -5.84 11.72 -0.87
CA ALA A 106 -6.22 10.56 -0.07
C ALA A 106 -5.11 10.16 0.93
N ALA A 107 -3.83 10.28 0.54
CA ALA A 107 -2.69 9.99 1.41
C ALA A 107 -2.55 10.98 2.58
N ARG A 108 -2.90 12.26 2.38
CA ARG A 108 -2.98 13.24 3.47
C ARG A 108 -4.09 12.88 4.47
N VAL A 109 -5.28 12.55 3.97
CA VAL A 109 -6.41 12.09 4.82
C VAL A 109 -6.07 10.81 5.58
N LEU A 110 -5.31 9.90 4.97
CA LEU A 110 -4.77 8.73 5.65
C LEU A 110 -3.82 9.14 6.78
N GLY A 111 -2.94 10.11 6.54
CA GLY A 111 -2.02 10.61 7.56
C GLY A 111 -2.72 11.11 8.82
N ASP A 112 -3.75 11.94 8.66
CA ASP A 112 -4.55 12.44 9.80
C ASP A 112 -5.13 11.28 10.63
N GLN A 113 -5.58 10.20 9.97
CA GLN A 113 -6.14 9.02 10.64
C GLN A 113 -5.08 8.15 11.30
N VAL A 114 -3.89 8.04 10.72
CA VAL A 114 -2.75 7.32 11.30
C VAL A 114 -2.26 8.03 12.56
N GLU A 115 -2.09 9.35 12.51
CA GLU A 115 -1.66 10.14 13.66
C GLU A 115 -2.68 10.06 14.79
N LEU A 116 -3.97 10.13 14.48
CA LEU A 116 -5.03 9.93 15.46
C LEU A 116 -4.99 8.53 16.08
N ALA A 117 -4.83 7.48 15.26
CA ALA A 117 -4.75 6.10 15.74
C ALA A 117 -3.51 5.87 16.62
N HIS A 118 -2.37 6.45 16.24
CA HIS A 118 -1.14 6.43 17.01
C HIS A 118 -1.32 7.10 18.39
N ALA A 119 -1.90 8.30 18.41
CA ALA A 119 -2.16 9.04 19.65
C ALA A 119 -3.14 8.28 20.56
N ARG A 120 -4.25 7.78 20.02
CA ARG A 120 -5.26 7.02 20.78
C ARG A 120 -4.76 5.67 21.30
N SER A 121 -3.75 5.09 20.64
CA SER A 121 -3.13 3.83 21.05
C SER A 121 -1.93 4.03 21.98
N GLY A 122 -1.79 5.20 22.62
CA GLY A 122 -0.71 5.50 23.57
C GLY A 122 0.67 5.58 22.92
N GLY A 123 0.75 6.07 21.68
CA GLY A 123 2.00 6.21 20.93
C GLY A 123 2.50 4.89 20.32
N ARG A 124 1.67 3.85 20.26
CA ARG A 124 2.03 2.61 19.56
C ARG A 124 2.15 2.84 18.06
N PRO A 125 3.09 2.15 17.37
CA PRO A 125 3.14 2.19 15.91
C PRO A 125 1.84 1.66 15.30
N VAL A 126 1.54 2.08 14.07
CA VAL A 126 0.35 1.68 13.30
C VAL A 126 0.76 0.75 12.16
N VAL A 127 -0.02 -0.30 11.89
CA VAL A 127 0.16 -1.13 10.69
C VAL A 127 -0.86 -0.72 9.64
N LEU A 128 -0.42 -0.57 8.40
CA LEU A 128 -1.29 -0.27 7.27
C LEU A 128 -1.50 -1.53 6.42
N ILE A 129 -2.75 -1.83 6.06
CA ILE A 129 -3.09 -2.84 5.06
C ILE A 129 -3.84 -2.15 3.92
N GLY A 130 -3.21 -2.00 2.78
CA GLY A 130 -3.77 -1.33 1.61
C GLY A 130 -4.14 -2.30 0.50
N TYR A 131 -5.40 -2.29 0.07
CA TYR A 131 -5.87 -3.09 -1.05
C TYR A 131 -5.99 -2.26 -2.33
N SER A 132 -5.44 -2.76 -3.44
CA SER A 132 -5.49 -2.11 -4.75
C SER A 132 -5.00 -0.66 -4.66
N LEU A 133 -5.84 0.32 -5.02
CA LEU A 133 -5.57 1.75 -4.83
C LEU A 133 -5.12 2.11 -3.40
N GLY A 134 -5.68 1.49 -2.37
CA GLY A 134 -5.32 1.74 -0.98
C GLY A 134 -3.86 1.44 -0.65
N GLY A 135 -3.25 0.48 -1.35
CA GLY A 135 -1.83 0.19 -1.22
C GLY A 135 -0.94 1.30 -1.80
N LEU A 136 -1.38 1.98 -2.88
CA LEU A 136 -0.69 3.16 -3.41
C LEU A 136 -0.82 4.35 -2.46
N ILE A 137 -2.01 4.56 -1.89
CA ILE A 137 -2.27 5.63 -0.90
C ILE A 137 -1.37 5.42 0.33
N ALA A 138 -1.35 4.21 0.89
CA ALA A 138 -0.49 3.86 2.02
C ALA A 138 0.99 4.04 1.71
N ARG A 139 1.46 3.57 0.54
CA ARG A 139 2.84 3.76 0.11
C ARG A 139 3.20 5.24 -0.04
N TYR A 140 2.33 6.03 -0.66
CA TYR A 140 2.56 7.47 -0.83
C TYR A 140 2.69 8.17 0.52
N TYR A 141 1.80 7.87 1.47
CA TYR A 141 1.87 8.43 2.82
C TYR A 141 3.23 8.16 3.49
N VAL A 142 3.66 6.90 3.57
CA VAL A 142 4.91 6.55 4.27
C VAL A 142 6.17 6.98 3.51
N GLN A 143 6.11 7.07 2.18
CA GLN A 143 7.27 7.40 1.36
C GLN A 143 7.45 8.91 1.15
N ARG A 144 6.35 9.66 1.04
CA ARG A 144 6.37 11.08 0.61
C ARG A 144 5.90 12.06 1.67
N LEU A 145 5.14 11.60 2.67
CA LEU A 145 4.50 12.46 3.68
C LEU A 145 5.04 12.22 5.09
N GLY A 146 6.18 11.54 5.24
CA GLY A 146 6.79 11.27 6.55
C GLY A 146 6.06 10.22 7.38
N GLY A 147 5.13 9.47 6.79
CA GLY A 147 4.36 8.45 7.48
C GLY A 147 5.17 7.26 7.99
N ASP A 148 6.43 7.11 7.57
CA ASP A 148 7.32 6.04 8.03
C ASP A 148 7.62 6.12 9.53
N ALA A 149 7.50 7.32 10.12
CA ALA A 149 7.65 7.53 11.56
C ALA A 149 6.56 6.81 12.37
N TYR A 150 5.36 6.68 11.82
CA TYR A 150 4.20 6.09 12.50
C TYR A 150 3.91 4.66 12.05
N ALA A 151 4.22 4.35 10.79
CA ALA A 151 3.86 3.09 10.16
C ALA A 151 5.09 2.24 9.78
N PRO A 152 5.65 1.44 10.70
CA PRO A 152 6.83 0.62 10.43
C PRO A 152 6.56 -0.56 9.48
N LEU A 153 5.29 -0.93 9.29
CA LEU A 153 4.87 -2.02 8.41
C LEU A 153 3.68 -1.61 7.54
N VAL A 154 3.84 -1.76 6.23
CA VAL A 154 2.77 -1.64 5.24
C VAL A 154 2.63 -2.97 4.51
N ILE A 155 1.41 -3.52 4.52
CA ILE A 155 1.03 -4.70 3.76
C ILE A 155 0.18 -4.23 2.58
N THR A 156 0.52 -4.65 1.37
CA THR A 156 -0.29 -4.32 0.18
C THR A 156 -0.80 -5.56 -0.50
N LEU A 157 -2.05 -5.50 -0.95
CA LEU A 157 -2.74 -6.57 -1.64
C LEU A 157 -3.12 -6.05 -3.03
N ALA A 158 -2.57 -6.64 -4.09
CA ALA A 158 -2.93 -6.31 -5.48
C ALA A 158 -2.78 -4.81 -5.82
N ALA A 159 -1.83 -4.10 -5.20
CA ALA A 159 -1.66 -2.67 -5.40
C ALA A 159 -0.85 -2.37 -6.66
N PRO A 160 -1.31 -1.53 -7.61
CA PRO A 160 -0.60 -1.25 -8.86
C PRO A 160 0.58 -0.28 -8.68
N HIS A 161 1.61 -0.72 -7.95
CA HIS A 161 2.82 0.04 -7.60
C HIS A 161 3.61 0.62 -8.79
N GLY A 162 3.57 -0.06 -9.94
CA GLY A 162 4.15 0.40 -11.20
C GLY A 162 3.11 0.90 -12.22
N GLY A 163 1.86 1.09 -11.79
CA GLY A 163 0.72 1.37 -12.64
C GLY A 163 0.17 0.13 -13.34
N THR A 164 -0.88 0.28 -14.13
CA THR A 164 -1.49 -0.83 -14.88
C THR A 164 -1.83 -0.42 -16.30
N VAL A 165 -1.51 -1.28 -17.27
CA VAL A 165 -1.78 -1.04 -18.68
C VAL A 165 -3.28 -0.94 -18.96
N THR A 166 -4.10 -1.65 -18.19
CA THR A 166 -5.56 -1.58 -18.29
C THR A 166 -6.10 -0.16 -18.02
N ALA A 167 -5.39 0.68 -17.25
CA ALA A 167 -5.74 2.09 -17.04
C ALA A 167 -5.45 2.99 -18.26
N LEU A 168 -4.58 2.56 -19.19
CA LEU A 168 -4.36 3.27 -20.46
C LEU A 168 -5.56 3.13 -21.40
N LEU A 169 -6.20 1.97 -21.37
CA LEU A 169 -7.32 1.61 -22.23
C LEU A 169 -8.69 2.01 -21.63
N ALA A 170 -8.71 2.39 -20.35
CA ALA A 170 -9.92 2.82 -19.69
C ALA A 170 -10.34 4.26 -20.07
N PRO A 171 -11.64 4.60 -19.93
CA PRO A 171 -12.18 5.94 -20.15
C PRO A 171 -11.40 7.02 -19.39
N PRO A 172 -11.40 8.26 -19.90
CA PRO A 172 -10.69 9.37 -19.27
C PRO A 172 -11.32 9.71 -17.92
N HIS A 173 -10.75 9.16 -16.85
CA HIS A 173 -11.10 9.49 -15.46
C HIS A 173 -9.85 9.97 -14.72
N PRO A 174 -9.89 11.09 -13.97
CA PRO A 174 -8.70 11.65 -13.30
C PRO A 174 -7.94 10.66 -12.41
N LEU A 175 -8.65 9.80 -11.68
CA LEU A 175 -8.04 8.76 -10.84
C LEU A 175 -7.39 7.64 -11.68
N LEU A 176 -8.04 7.18 -12.76
CA LEU A 176 -7.46 6.16 -13.63
C LEU A 176 -6.22 6.69 -14.35
N ARG A 177 -6.17 7.99 -14.66
CA ARG A 177 -4.95 8.62 -15.21
C ARG A 177 -3.76 8.50 -14.28
N GLN A 178 -3.95 8.55 -12.96
CA GLN A 178 -2.86 8.33 -11.99
C GLN A 178 -2.43 6.86 -11.89
N LEU A 179 -3.27 5.91 -12.28
CA LEU A 179 -2.92 4.49 -12.32
C LEU A 179 -2.18 4.09 -13.61
N ARG A 180 -2.06 4.98 -14.59
CA ARG A 180 -1.33 4.71 -15.84
C ARG A 180 0.18 4.63 -15.56
N PRO A 181 0.90 3.64 -16.12
CA PRO A 181 2.35 3.60 -16.02
C PRO A 181 2.98 4.93 -16.47
N GLY A 182 3.90 5.47 -15.67
CA GLY A 182 4.54 6.76 -15.94
C GLY A 182 3.69 7.98 -15.58
N SER A 183 2.57 7.83 -14.87
CA SER A 183 1.86 8.98 -14.29
C SER A 183 2.76 9.76 -13.32
N GLU A 184 2.41 11.02 -13.06
CA GLU A 184 3.17 11.87 -12.12
C GLU A 184 3.29 11.25 -10.73
N VAL A 185 2.19 10.72 -10.17
CA VAL A 185 2.20 10.08 -8.84
C VAL A 185 3.14 8.87 -8.81
N LEU A 186 3.12 8.04 -9.86
CA LEU A 186 4.01 6.87 -9.91
C LEU A 186 5.46 7.25 -10.17
N THR A 187 5.69 8.35 -10.88
CA THR A 187 7.02 8.94 -11.08
C THR A 187 7.56 9.45 -9.75
N GLU A 188 6.77 10.17 -8.97
CA GLU A 188 7.11 10.58 -7.59
C GLU A 188 7.41 9.36 -6.71
N LEU A 189 6.61 8.30 -6.79
CA LEU A 189 6.87 7.07 -6.03
C LEU A 189 8.13 6.31 -6.49
N ALA A 190 8.67 6.61 -7.67
CA ALA A 190 9.93 6.07 -8.17
C ALA A 190 11.14 6.96 -7.85
N GLU A 191 10.93 8.20 -7.40
CA GLU A 191 12.00 9.05 -6.88
C GLU A 191 12.58 8.50 -5.58
N ARG A 192 13.81 8.92 -5.26
CA ARG A 192 14.54 8.46 -4.08
C ARG A 192 13.70 8.59 -2.80
N ALA A 193 13.71 7.54 -2.00
CA ALA A 193 12.98 7.43 -0.74
C ALA A 193 13.95 7.30 0.44
N VAL A 194 15.01 8.11 0.43
CA VAL A 194 16.09 8.05 1.41
C VAL A 194 15.51 8.24 2.82
N GLY A 195 15.84 7.31 3.71
CA GLY A 195 15.40 7.38 5.11
C GLY A 195 14.03 6.75 5.38
N CYS A 196 13.28 6.28 4.37
CA CYS A 196 12.04 5.56 4.61
C CYS A 196 12.35 4.21 5.29
N ARG A 197 11.98 4.09 6.58
CA ARG A 197 12.27 2.89 7.39
C ARG A 197 11.20 1.81 7.27
N THR A 198 10.02 2.16 6.75
CA THR A 198 8.88 1.26 6.61
C THR A 198 9.25 0.01 5.84
N ARG A 199 8.88 -1.14 6.40
CA ARG A 199 8.94 -2.44 5.74
C ARG A 199 7.67 -2.65 4.95
N PHE A 200 7.81 -3.17 3.74
CA PHE A 200 6.69 -3.50 2.88
C PHE A 200 6.58 -5.01 2.68
N VAL A 201 5.35 -5.52 2.71
CA VAL A 201 5.02 -6.84 2.15
C VAL A 201 3.98 -6.63 1.07
N ALA A 202 4.33 -6.93 -0.19
CA ALA A 202 3.45 -6.76 -1.33
C ALA A 202 3.02 -8.12 -1.87
N PHE A 203 1.75 -8.46 -1.68
CA PHE A 203 1.12 -9.62 -2.27
C PHE A 203 0.60 -9.26 -3.66
N TYR A 204 1.01 -10.05 -4.65
CA TYR A 204 0.60 -9.90 -6.04
C TYR A 204 0.27 -11.27 -6.64
N SER A 205 -0.54 -11.29 -7.69
CA SER A 205 -0.97 -12.52 -8.35
C SER A 205 -0.71 -12.47 -9.84
N ASP A 206 -0.40 -13.62 -10.44
CA ASP A 206 -0.26 -13.81 -11.88
C ASP A 206 -1.60 -13.88 -12.63
N LEU A 207 -2.70 -14.12 -11.90
CA LEU A 207 -4.08 -14.05 -12.41
C LEU A 207 -4.76 -12.71 -12.10
N ASP A 208 -4.02 -11.71 -11.60
CA ASP A 208 -4.57 -10.37 -11.36
C ASP A 208 -4.93 -9.71 -12.70
N GLU A 209 -6.22 -9.68 -13.00
CA GLU A 209 -6.74 -9.17 -14.25
C GLU A 209 -6.84 -7.64 -14.30
N ALA A 210 -6.67 -6.95 -13.16
CA ALA A 210 -6.74 -5.51 -13.08
C ALA A 210 -5.37 -4.83 -13.04
N VAL A 211 -4.36 -5.49 -12.46
CA VAL A 211 -2.98 -5.00 -12.43
C VAL A 211 -2.13 -5.79 -13.41
N VAL A 212 -2.00 -5.22 -14.60
CA VAL A 212 -1.43 -5.89 -15.76
C VAL A 212 -0.27 -5.07 -16.32
N PRO A 213 0.92 -5.68 -16.53
CA PRO A 213 1.28 -7.05 -16.15
C PRO A 213 1.40 -7.21 -14.62
N ALA A 214 1.18 -8.43 -14.10
CA ALA A 214 1.23 -8.76 -12.67
C ALA A 214 2.46 -8.24 -11.91
N ALA A 215 3.62 -8.21 -12.58
CA ALA A 215 4.86 -7.67 -12.01
C ALA A 215 4.74 -6.20 -11.58
N ARG A 216 3.77 -5.45 -12.11
CA ARG A 216 3.50 -4.06 -11.71
C ARG A 216 2.91 -3.93 -10.30
N ALA A 217 2.43 -5.02 -9.72
CA ALA A 217 2.00 -5.05 -8.32
C ALA A 217 3.16 -5.30 -7.33
N ARG A 218 4.39 -5.42 -7.82
CA ARG A 218 5.59 -5.51 -6.99
C ARG A 218 6.09 -4.12 -6.59
N ILE A 219 6.69 -4.03 -5.41
CA ILE A 219 7.52 -2.89 -5.01
C ILE A 219 8.96 -3.25 -5.32
N ASP A 220 9.45 -2.81 -6.49
CA ASP A 220 10.84 -2.94 -6.90
C ASP A 220 11.48 -1.54 -6.85
N HIS A 221 11.94 -1.12 -5.66
CA HIS A 221 12.51 0.20 -5.40
C HIS A 221 13.80 0.08 -4.56
N PRO A 222 14.93 0.71 -4.97
CA PRO A 222 16.23 0.49 -4.34
C PRO A 222 16.30 0.95 -2.88
N ASP A 223 15.59 2.03 -2.53
CA ASP A 223 15.62 2.58 -1.17
C ASP A 223 14.60 1.91 -0.22
N LEU A 224 13.68 1.07 -0.71
CA LEU A 224 12.60 0.52 0.11
C LEU A 224 12.87 -0.93 0.54
N LYS A 225 12.54 -1.24 1.80
CA LYS A 225 12.62 -2.59 2.36
C LYS A 225 11.38 -3.40 1.99
N ALA A 226 11.30 -3.88 0.74
CA ALA A 226 10.14 -4.60 0.23
C ALA A 226 10.34 -6.11 0.09
N ARG A 227 9.36 -6.89 0.58
CA ARG A 227 9.20 -8.31 0.28
C ARG A 227 8.01 -8.50 -0.66
N ASN A 228 8.27 -8.95 -1.88
CA ASN A 228 7.22 -9.27 -2.86
C ASN A 228 6.84 -10.76 -2.74
N VAL A 229 5.55 -11.05 -2.56
CA VAL A 229 5.00 -12.40 -2.41
C VAL A 229 4.05 -12.68 -3.57
N LEU A 230 4.42 -13.63 -4.43
CA LEU A 230 3.54 -14.11 -5.51
C LEU A 230 2.49 -15.06 -4.93
N VAL A 231 1.24 -14.87 -5.32
CA VAL A 231 0.10 -15.72 -4.99
C VAL A 231 -0.48 -16.26 -6.30
N PRO A 232 -0.11 -17.49 -6.72
CA PRO A 232 -0.50 -18.00 -8.02
C PRO A 232 -2.02 -18.23 -8.14
N GLY A 233 -2.60 -17.89 -9.29
CA GLY A 233 -3.96 -18.29 -9.67
C GLY A 233 -5.08 -17.57 -8.92
N VAL A 234 -4.82 -16.43 -8.28
CA VAL A 234 -5.83 -15.70 -7.49
C VAL A 234 -6.21 -14.39 -8.17
N GLY A 235 -7.48 -14.19 -8.52
CA GLY A 235 -7.93 -12.94 -9.15
C GLY A 235 -7.84 -11.72 -8.21
N HIS A 236 -7.87 -10.52 -8.78
CA HIS A 236 -7.67 -9.25 -8.05
C HIS A 236 -8.60 -9.14 -6.83
N LEU A 237 -9.90 -9.38 -7.03
CA LEU A 237 -10.94 -9.27 -6.01
C LEU A 237 -10.89 -10.37 -4.95
N THR A 238 -10.33 -11.52 -5.28
CA THR A 238 -10.28 -12.69 -4.38
C THR A 238 -9.02 -12.72 -3.52
N LEU A 239 -7.99 -11.95 -3.87
CA LEU A 239 -6.73 -11.92 -3.12
C LEU A 239 -6.89 -11.57 -1.64
N PRO A 240 -7.73 -10.59 -1.24
CA PRO A 240 -7.99 -10.29 0.17
C PRO A 240 -8.76 -11.38 0.92
N LEU A 241 -9.41 -12.29 0.21
CA LEU A 241 -10.19 -13.40 0.78
C LEU A 241 -9.39 -14.71 0.84
N HIS A 242 -8.21 -14.73 0.23
CA HIS A 242 -7.43 -15.94 0.08
C HIS A 242 -6.83 -16.37 1.42
N GLN A 243 -7.22 -17.53 1.95
CA GLN A 243 -6.86 -17.95 3.31
C GLN A 243 -5.35 -17.98 3.57
N PRO A 244 -4.50 -18.53 2.67
CA PRO A 244 -3.04 -18.45 2.85
C PRO A 244 -2.49 -17.02 2.96
N VAL A 245 -3.11 -16.04 2.26
CA VAL A 245 -2.73 -14.63 2.39
C VAL A 245 -3.13 -14.10 3.76
N ILE A 246 -4.36 -14.39 4.21
CA ILE A 246 -4.86 -14.01 5.54
C ILE A 246 -3.94 -14.58 6.63
N ASP A 247 -3.59 -15.86 6.58
CA ASP A 247 -2.71 -16.51 7.56
C ASP A 247 -1.33 -15.86 7.60
N GLN A 248 -0.78 -15.50 6.44
CA GLN A 248 0.49 -14.79 6.37
C GLN A 248 0.39 -13.37 6.93
N ILE A 249 -0.71 -12.66 6.69
CA ILE A 249 -0.97 -11.35 7.30
C ILE A 249 -1.04 -11.49 8.82
N ARG A 250 -1.76 -12.48 9.35
CA ARG A 250 -1.82 -12.73 10.80
C ARG A 250 -0.43 -12.94 11.39
N SER A 251 0.40 -13.77 10.76
CA SER A 251 1.78 -13.98 11.19
C SER A 251 2.60 -12.69 11.22
N LEU A 252 2.46 -11.85 10.18
CA LEU A 252 3.12 -10.55 10.11
C LEU A 252 2.65 -9.59 11.22
N LEU A 253 1.35 -9.58 11.52
CA LEU A 253 0.76 -8.76 12.57
C LEU A 253 1.21 -9.22 13.97
N THR A 254 1.24 -10.52 14.23
CA THR A 254 1.76 -11.08 15.49
C THR A 254 3.23 -10.71 15.67
N ALA A 255 4.06 -10.85 14.63
CA ALA A 255 5.47 -10.47 14.68
C ALA A 255 5.66 -8.96 14.91
N ALA A 256 4.84 -8.13 14.29
CA ALA A 256 4.84 -6.68 14.53
C ALA A 256 4.48 -6.37 16.00
N GLY A 257 3.45 -7.02 16.54
CA GLY A 257 3.03 -6.93 17.94
C GLY A 257 4.16 -7.21 18.92
N GLN A 258 4.85 -8.32 18.70
CA GLN A 258 5.99 -8.74 19.53
C GLN A 258 7.15 -7.74 19.45
N ALA A 259 7.46 -7.23 18.25
CA ALA A 259 8.52 -6.24 18.07
C ALA A 259 8.21 -4.91 18.77
N ALA A 260 6.97 -4.42 18.69
CA ALA A 260 6.56 -3.20 19.40
C ALA A 260 6.59 -3.39 20.92
N ALA A 261 6.13 -4.54 21.42
CA ALA A 261 6.18 -4.85 22.85
C ALA A 261 7.62 -4.95 23.38
N ALA A 262 8.55 -5.50 22.58
CA ALA A 262 9.96 -5.56 22.94
C ALA A 262 10.59 -4.15 22.99
N ALA A 263 10.31 -3.30 22.01
CA ALA A 263 10.81 -1.93 21.98
C ALA A 263 10.33 -1.11 23.20
N ALA A 264 9.06 -1.26 23.58
CA ALA A 264 8.49 -0.57 24.74
C ALA A 264 9.06 -1.02 26.09
N ARG A 265 9.58 -2.25 26.19
CA ARG A 265 10.27 -2.74 27.40
C ARG A 265 11.69 -2.18 27.50
N GLY A 266 12.42 -2.17 26.39
CA GLY A 266 13.80 -1.64 26.36
C GLY A 266 13.89 -0.16 26.74
N THR A 267 12.87 0.64 26.39
CA THR A 267 12.82 2.07 26.78
C THR A 267 12.54 2.32 28.26
N ARG A 268 11.97 1.34 28.99
CA ARG A 268 11.70 1.48 30.44
C ARG A 268 12.93 1.16 31.27
N ASP A 269 13.65 0.10 30.88
CA ASP A 269 14.87 -0.36 31.56
C ASP A 269 16.00 0.70 31.50
N SER A 270 16.10 1.44 30.39
CA SER A 270 17.08 2.52 30.24
C SER A 270 16.73 3.83 30.96
N GLY A 271 15.50 3.97 31.47
CA GLY A 271 15.05 5.16 32.20
C GLY A 271 15.37 5.08 33.70
N ASP A 272 15.40 3.87 34.25
CA ASP A 272 15.59 3.60 35.69
C ASP A 272 17.07 3.75 36.11
N GLU A 273 18.02 3.48 35.21
CA GLU A 273 19.46 3.61 35.52
C GLU A 273 19.97 5.06 35.61
N SER A 274 19.14 6.05 35.31
CA SER A 274 19.53 7.48 35.31
C SER A 274 19.09 8.29 36.53
N GLU A 275 18.23 7.75 37.41
CA GLU A 275 17.80 8.42 38.64
C GLU A 275 18.66 8.06 39.88
N ASP A 276 19.49 7.01 39.82
CA ASP A 276 20.32 6.57 40.95
C ASP A 276 21.73 7.21 41.01
N ALA A 277 22.04 8.19 40.15
CA ALA A 277 23.36 8.83 40.08
C ALA A 277 23.45 10.20 40.77
N GLU A 278 22.39 10.65 41.44
CA GLU A 278 22.36 11.94 42.16
C GLU A 278 21.96 11.73 43.64
N THR A 279 22.85 11.10 44.41
CA THR A 279 22.84 11.15 45.89
C THR A 279 24.27 11.09 46.41
#